data_AF-A0A553ACY9-F1
#
_entry.id   AF-A0A553ACY9-F1
#
_cell.length_a   1.000
_cell.length_b   1.000
_cell.length_c   1.000
_cell.angle_alpha   90.00
_cell.angle_beta   90.00
_cell.angle_gamma   90.00
#
_symmetry.space_group_name_H-M   'P 1'
#
loop_
_entity.id
_entity.type
_entity.pdbx_description
1 polymer ?
#
loop_
_entity_poly.entity_id
_entity_poly.type
_entity_poly.pdbx_seq_one_letter_code
_entity_poly.pdbx_strand_id
1 'polypeptide(L)'
;MDYLNIYNSNYNKAYRIGESFFKHKLIQFNKETLSFGRASNITRELIENFEKNFSINKEHQLFELKNVYQNSLRNYSKNEIELVLKNEVKKGFLKLSLDIQNTNYTLESFIKELAIHNAINEFSRLFNNHSDLFKMMYDNDYFDLFEIKDYNPIDFRDSKNYTDLLNRFYPLKKSPETYSESFLETYTDDIIDDLENNLPYFNEKEKAFLLHSIYKIIEESKSNTKLNNTEFYKVLSIVNLKDDSCLVSDNYKNSDYYRILSGGLEKISLDIKLQDNFIDILISKTRQLKLKNITKYLSEKSTFLKASIARNNNKAK
;
A
#
# COMPACT_ATOMS: atom_id res chain seq x y z
N MET A 1 37.18 21.98 6.31
CA MET A 1 35.73 22.18 6.24
C MET A 1 35.06 20.87 6.56
N ASP A 2 34.15 20.87 7.52
CA ASP A 2 33.44 19.66 7.94
C ASP A 2 32.16 19.51 7.13
N TYR A 3 32.27 18.81 5.99
CA TYR A 3 31.18 18.67 5.04
C TYR A 3 29.99 17.89 5.63
N LEU A 4 30.26 16.91 6.50
CA LEU A 4 29.22 16.11 7.15
C LEU A 4 28.42 16.95 8.15
N ASN A 5 29.10 17.76 8.96
CA ASN A 5 28.42 18.64 9.91
C ASN A 5 27.55 19.70 9.23
N ILE A 6 28.02 20.29 8.12
CA ILE A 6 27.20 21.22 7.32
C ILE A 6 25.97 20.50 6.77
N TYR A 7 26.15 19.32 6.19
CA TYR A 7 25.05 18.52 5.64
C TYR A 7 24.02 18.19 6.73
N ASN A 8 24.45 17.52 7.80
CA ASN A 8 23.55 17.05 8.87
C ASN A 8 22.80 18.19 9.56
N SER A 9 23.48 19.32 9.82
CA SER A 9 22.85 20.49 10.43
C SER A 9 21.73 21.05 9.56
N ASN A 10 21.96 21.19 8.25
CA ASN A 10 20.95 21.72 7.33
C ASN A 10 19.85 20.72 7.03
N TYR A 11 20.19 19.43 6.91
CA TYR A 11 19.22 18.35 6.73
C TYR A 11 18.24 18.31 7.91
N ASN A 12 18.74 18.23 9.14
CA ASN A 12 17.90 18.16 10.35
C ASN A 12 17.07 19.44 10.55
N LYS A 13 17.64 20.61 10.23
CA LYS A 13 16.92 21.88 10.29
C LYS A 13 15.78 21.92 9.26
N ALA A 14 16.06 21.52 8.02
CA ALA A 14 15.06 21.47 6.95
C ALA A 14 13.94 20.48 7.28
N TYR A 15 14.28 19.31 7.82
CA TYR A 15 13.31 18.29 8.26
C TYR A 15 12.34 18.86 9.29
N ARG A 16 12.85 19.46 10.37
CA ARG A 16 12.02 20.06 11.44
C ARG A 16 11.12 21.19 10.93
N ILE A 17 11.66 22.06 10.08
CA ILE A 17 10.90 23.16 9.49
C ILE A 17 9.82 22.62 8.55
N GLY A 18 10.15 21.62 7.73
CA GLY A 18 9.21 20.97 6.80
C GLY A 18 8.05 20.30 7.52
N GLU A 19 8.33 19.54 8.58
CA GLU A 19 7.29 18.92 9.43
C GLU A 19 6.36 19.96 10.05
N SER A 20 6.92 21.01 10.65
CA SER A 20 6.12 22.10 11.24
C SER A 20 5.27 22.82 10.19
N PHE A 21 5.84 23.06 9.00
CA PHE A 21 5.11 23.66 7.88
C PHE A 21 3.93 22.80 7.44
N PHE A 22 4.13 21.49 7.28
CA PHE A 22 3.06 20.54 6.95
C PHE A 22 1.96 20.56 8.00
N LYS A 23 2.32 20.43 9.28
CA LYS A 23 1.36 20.49 10.39
C LYS A 23 0.53 21.77 10.36
N HIS A 24 1.18 22.93 10.24
CA HIS A 24 0.49 24.22 10.23
C HIS A 24 -0.44 24.37 9.02
N LYS A 25 -0.01 23.93 7.83
CA LYS A 25 -0.83 24.00 6.62
C LYS A 25 -2.04 23.08 6.69
N LEU A 26 -1.87 21.87 7.20
CA LEU A 26 -2.97 20.94 7.40
C LEU A 26 -3.97 21.47 8.43
N ILE A 27 -3.53 22.00 9.56
CA ILE A 27 -4.41 22.65 10.55
C ILE A 27 -5.17 23.83 9.92
N GLN A 28 -4.48 24.67 9.14
CA GLN A 28 -5.11 25.79 8.44
C GLN A 28 -6.21 25.30 7.49
N PHE A 29 -5.89 24.35 6.62
CA PHE A 29 -6.83 23.83 5.62
C PHE A 29 -7.98 23.04 6.24
N ASN A 30 -7.75 22.39 7.39
CA ASN A 30 -8.79 21.72 8.15
C ASN A 30 -9.84 22.72 8.67
N LYS A 31 -9.39 23.86 9.22
CA LYS A 31 -10.28 24.97 9.63
C LYS A 31 -11.03 25.59 8.46
N GLU A 32 -10.43 25.59 7.28
CA GLU A 32 -11.07 26.01 6.02
C GLU A 32 -11.97 24.92 5.41
N THR A 33 -12.15 23.77 6.07
CA THR A 33 -13.01 22.64 5.67
C THR A 33 -12.59 21.95 4.36
N LEU A 34 -11.33 22.08 3.94
CA LEU A 34 -10.82 21.36 2.78
C LEU A 34 -10.75 19.86 3.09
N SER A 35 -11.00 19.02 2.08
CA SER A 35 -10.73 17.59 2.21
C SER A 35 -9.23 17.32 2.37
N PHE A 36 -8.87 16.27 3.11
CA PHE A 36 -7.47 15.87 3.31
C PHE A 36 -6.71 15.76 1.97
N GLY A 37 -7.31 15.13 0.96
CA GLY A 37 -6.68 14.98 -0.35
C GLY A 37 -6.32 16.32 -1.01
N ARG A 38 -7.20 17.32 -0.90
CA ARG A 38 -6.93 18.67 -1.43
C ARG A 38 -5.88 19.39 -0.58
N ALA A 39 -6.01 19.35 0.74
CA ALA A 39 -5.07 19.98 1.66
C ALA A 39 -3.64 19.42 1.50
N SER A 40 -3.51 18.10 1.39
CA SER A 40 -2.26 17.38 1.14
C SER A 40 -1.62 17.80 -0.19
N ASN A 41 -2.41 17.85 -1.27
CA ASN A 41 -1.89 18.24 -2.59
C ASN A 41 -1.39 19.69 -2.59
N ILE A 42 -2.16 20.64 -2.05
CA ILE A 42 -1.75 22.05 -1.99
C ILE A 42 -0.48 22.20 -1.12
N THR A 43 -0.42 21.52 0.02
CA THR A 43 0.75 21.56 0.91
C THR A 43 2.00 21.05 0.19
N ARG A 44 1.87 19.98 -0.60
CA ARG A 44 2.97 19.44 -1.42
C ARG A 44 3.39 20.40 -2.53
N GLU A 45 2.44 20.99 -3.26
CA GLU A 45 2.72 21.97 -4.32
C GLU A 45 3.53 23.17 -3.78
N LEU A 46 3.22 23.64 -2.57
CA LEU A 46 3.97 24.73 -1.93
C LEU A 46 5.45 24.37 -1.71
N ILE A 47 5.73 23.11 -1.36
CA ILE A 47 7.09 22.61 -1.16
C ILE A 47 7.81 22.38 -2.47
N GLU A 48 7.16 21.75 -3.45
CA GLU A 48 7.73 21.57 -4.79
C GLU A 48 8.09 22.93 -5.41
N ASN A 49 7.24 23.95 -5.23
CA ASN A 49 7.52 25.30 -5.69
C ASN A 49 8.66 25.99 -4.93
N PHE A 50 8.83 25.68 -3.64
CA PHE A 50 9.98 26.14 -2.86
C PHE A 50 11.28 25.54 -3.41
N GLU A 51 11.33 24.23 -3.69
CA GLU A 51 12.53 23.56 -4.21
C GLU A 51 12.96 24.03 -5.60
N LYS A 52 11.99 24.41 -6.46
CA LYS A 52 12.28 24.99 -7.79
C LYS A 52 13.14 26.25 -7.71
N ASN A 53 13.20 26.91 -6.55
CA ASN A 53 13.98 28.13 -6.38
C ASN A 53 15.48 27.89 -6.15
N PHE A 54 15.89 26.67 -5.79
CA PHE A 54 17.30 26.35 -5.52
C PHE A 54 18.16 26.39 -6.77
N SER A 55 19.38 26.92 -6.63
CA SER A 55 20.34 26.98 -7.72
C SER A 55 20.72 25.58 -8.22
N ILE A 56 20.76 24.59 -7.33
CA ILE A 56 21.02 23.17 -7.67
C ILE A 56 20.04 22.58 -8.69
N ASN A 57 18.83 23.16 -8.81
CA ASN A 57 17.80 22.72 -9.75
C ASN A 57 17.71 23.62 -11.00
N LYS A 58 18.35 24.80 -10.99
CA LYS A 58 18.34 25.77 -12.10
C LYS A 58 19.55 25.63 -13.01
N GLU A 59 20.72 25.36 -12.42
CA GLU A 59 21.98 25.26 -13.16
C GLU A 59 22.29 23.80 -13.50
N HIS A 60 22.37 23.50 -14.80
CA HIS A 60 22.60 22.14 -15.30
C HIS A 60 23.84 21.48 -14.68
N GLN A 61 24.95 22.23 -14.54
CA GLN A 61 26.17 21.71 -13.94
C GLN A 61 26.02 21.33 -12.46
N LEU A 62 25.24 22.09 -11.69
CA LEU A 62 24.96 21.79 -10.29
C LEU A 62 24.00 20.59 -10.17
N PHE A 63 23.01 20.51 -11.07
CA PHE A 63 22.11 19.36 -11.15
C PHE A 63 22.86 18.06 -11.46
N GLU A 64 23.79 18.08 -12.41
CA GLU A 64 24.65 16.92 -12.70
C GLU A 64 25.52 16.53 -11.49
N LEU A 65 26.06 17.50 -10.75
CA LEU A 65 26.81 17.22 -9.54
C LEU A 65 25.95 16.59 -8.43
N LYS A 66 24.68 16.99 -8.32
CA LYS A 66 23.69 16.33 -7.45
C LYS A 66 23.46 14.88 -7.87
N ASN A 67 23.36 14.59 -9.16
CA ASN A 67 23.23 13.21 -9.66
C ASN A 67 24.46 12.37 -9.32
N VAL A 68 25.67 12.95 -9.43
CA VAL A 68 26.91 12.30 -8.99
C VAL A 68 26.84 11.93 -7.51
N TYR A 69 26.38 12.84 -6.65
CA TYR A 69 26.19 12.54 -5.23
C TYR A 69 25.27 11.33 -5.04
N GLN A 70 24.07 11.35 -5.62
CA GLN A 70 23.07 10.29 -5.43
C GLN A 70 23.56 8.93 -5.91
N ASN A 71 24.19 8.89 -7.09
CA ASN A 71 24.68 7.64 -7.70
C ASN A 71 25.89 7.05 -6.96
N SER A 72 26.61 7.87 -6.20
CA SER A 72 27.84 7.48 -5.52
C SER A 72 27.64 7.01 -4.09
N LEU A 73 26.46 7.22 -3.48
CA LEU A 73 26.18 6.78 -2.10
C LEU A 73 26.46 5.28 -1.91
N ARG A 74 25.94 4.46 -2.83
CA ARG A 74 26.11 3.00 -2.85
C ARG A 74 27.56 2.50 -3.02
N ASN A 75 28.49 3.38 -3.40
CA ASN A 75 29.90 3.00 -3.59
C ASN A 75 30.64 2.88 -2.25
N TYR A 76 30.05 3.39 -1.18
CA TYR A 76 30.61 3.38 0.17
C TYR A 76 29.68 2.57 1.06
N SER A 77 30.24 1.78 1.99
CA SER A 77 29.46 0.93 2.91
C SER A 77 29.35 1.50 4.33
N LYS A 78 30.12 2.55 4.62
CA LYS A 78 30.14 3.28 5.90
C LYS A 78 30.46 4.74 5.63
N ASN A 79 29.89 5.65 6.44
CA ASN A 79 30.10 7.10 6.32
C ASN A 79 29.86 7.64 4.90
N GLU A 80 28.88 7.07 4.21
CA GLU A 80 28.65 7.25 2.78
C GLU A 80 28.53 8.73 2.41
N ILE A 81 27.73 9.48 3.17
CA ILE A 81 27.53 10.92 2.95
C ILE A 81 28.86 11.67 3.02
N GLU A 82 29.64 11.47 4.07
CA GLU A 82 30.92 12.16 4.25
C GLU A 82 31.89 11.82 3.11
N LEU A 83 32.01 10.54 2.77
CA LEU A 83 32.95 10.06 1.76
C LEU A 83 32.55 10.53 0.36
N VAL A 84 31.27 10.48 -0.01
CA VAL A 84 30.79 11.02 -1.29
C VAL A 84 31.02 12.52 -1.37
N LEU A 85 30.69 13.28 -0.32
CA LEU A 85 30.91 14.72 -0.28
C LEU A 85 32.39 15.08 -0.48
N LYS A 86 33.29 14.34 0.18
CA LYS A 86 34.73 14.59 0.17
C LYS A 86 35.42 14.12 -1.09
N ASN A 87 35.07 12.94 -1.60
CA ASN A 87 35.81 12.25 -2.65
C ASN A 87 35.23 12.50 -4.05
N GLU A 88 33.92 12.66 -4.16
CA GLU A 88 33.22 12.80 -5.44
C GLU A 88 32.76 14.24 -5.64
N VAL A 89 31.89 14.74 -4.76
CA VAL A 89 31.25 16.06 -4.92
C VAL A 89 32.26 17.18 -4.88
N LYS A 90 33.20 17.19 -3.93
CA LYS A 90 34.26 18.20 -3.88
C LYS A 90 35.08 18.23 -5.17
N LYS A 91 35.47 17.06 -5.69
CA LYS A 91 36.27 16.97 -6.92
C LYS A 91 35.46 17.42 -8.15
N GLY A 92 34.19 17.04 -8.21
CA GLY A 92 33.27 17.48 -9.26
C GLY A 92 33.04 18.99 -9.22
N PHE A 93 32.78 19.55 -8.04
CA PHE A 93 32.55 20.98 -7.84
C PHE A 93 33.75 21.84 -8.30
N LEU A 94 34.98 21.41 -8.00
CA LEU A 94 36.20 22.11 -8.41
C LEU A 94 36.41 22.13 -9.93
N LYS A 95 35.76 21.24 -10.68
CA LYS A 95 35.82 21.17 -12.15
C LYS A 95 34.71 21.96 -12.84
N LEU A 96 33.75 22.50 -12.08
CA LEU A 96 32.66 23.24 -12.66
C LEU A 96 33.18 24.58 -13.19
N SER A 97 33.03 24.80 -14.49
CA SER A 97 33.11 26.13 -15.09
C SER A 97 31.80 26.84 -14.81
N LEU A 98 31.60 27.22 -13.56
CA LEU A 98 30.53 28.13 -13.20
C LEU A 98 30.83 29.46 -13.91
N ASP A 99 29.84 30.06 -14.57
CA ASP A 99 29.99 31.40 -15.12
C ASP A 99 29.98 32.39 -13.93
N ILE A 100 31.15 32.50 -13.28
CA ILE A 100 31.35 33.04 -11.92
C ILE A 100 31.19 34.57 -11.85
N GLN A 101 30.91 35.25 -12.96
CA GLN A 101 30.74 36.69 -12.94
C GLN A 101 29.52 37.17 -12.13
N ASN A 102 28.61 36.27 -11.70
CA ASN A 102 27.38 36.67 -10.98
C ASN A 102 26.92 35.81 -9.79
N THR A 103 27.66 34.78 -9.35
CA THR A 103 27.17 33.89 -8.28
C THR A 103 28.18 33.74 -7.13
N ASN A 104 27.82 34.26 -5.94
CA ASN A 104 28.47 33.96 -4.65
C ASN A 104 28.19 32.50 -4.20
N TYR A 105 28.07 31.55 -5.15
CA TYR A 105 27.66 30.19 -4.89
C TYR A 105 28.87 29.31 -4.61
N THR A 106 28.94 28.80 -3.39
CA THR A 106 30.11 28.04 -2.89
C THR A 106 29.78 26.55 -2.79
N LEU A 107 30.80 25.72 -2.60
CA LEU A 107 30.60 24.31 -2.27
C LEU A 107 29.75 24.16 -0.99
N GLU A 108 29.87 25.09 -0.04
CA GLU A 108 29.01 25.13 1.15
C GLU A 108 27.55 25.36 0.78
N SER A 109 27.28 26.32 -0.12
CA SER A 109 25.94 26.60 -0.63
C SER A 109 25.34 25.36 -1.31
N PHE A 110 26.14 24.66 -2.12
CA PHE A 110 25.75 23.39 -2.73
C PHE A 110 25.37 22.33 -1.70
N ILE A 111 26.23 22.10 -0.70
CA ILE A 111 25.98 21.09 0.34
C ILE A 111 24.72 21.44 1.15
N LYS A 112 24.48 22.73 1.41
CA LYS A 112 23.27 23.20 2.09
C LYS A 112 22.02 22.91 1.26
N GLU A 113 21.98 23.32 0.00
CA GLU A 113 20.83 23.07 -0.89
C GLU A 113 20.59 21.56 -1.08
N LEU A 114 21.65 20.78 -1.24
CA LEU A 114 21.58 19.32 -1.34
C LEU A 114 20.97 18.70 -0.08
N ALA A 115 21.42 19.12 1.11
CA ALA A 115 20.90 18.64 2.38
C ALA A 115 19.41 18.99 2.58
N ILE A 116 19.03 20.22 2.22
CA ILE A 116 17.63 20.66 2.28
C ILE A 116 16.77 19.85 1.32
N HIS A 117 17.22 19.68 0.08
CA HIS A 117 16.51 18.90 -0.93
C HIS A 117 16.31 17.44 -0.51
N ASN A 118 17.36 16.79 0.01
CA ASN A 118 17.26 15.41 0.47
C ASN A 118 16.33 15.29 1.69
N ALA A 119 16.34 16.26 2.61
CA ALA A 119 15.40 16.28 3.72
C ALA A 119 13.96 16.41 3.22
N ILE A 120 13.72 17.28 2.23
CA ILE A 120 12.41 17.48 1.61
C ILE A 120 11.87 16.21 0.95
N ASN A 121 12.68 15.57 0.14
CA ASN A 121 12.31 14.31 -0.48
C ASN A 121 11.99 13.24 0.56
N GLU A 122 12.81 13.14 1.61
CA GLU A 122 12.64 12.11 2.62
C GLU A 122 11.38 12.31 3.46
N PHE A 123 11.13 13.51 3.98
CA PHE A 123 9.90 13.73 4.73
C PHE A 123 8.67 13.65 3.82
N SER A 124 8.75 14.07 2.55
CA SER A 124 7.64 13.94 1.59
C SER A 124 7.32 12.46 1.30
N ARG A 125 8.35 11.63 1.15
CA ARG A 125 8.22 10.17 1.05
C ARG A 125 7.52 9.60 2.27
N LEU A 126 7.99 9.93 3.47
CA LEU A 126 7.40 9.45 4.72
C LEU A 126 5.95 9.93 4.91
N PHE A 127 5.67 11.19 4.56
CA PHE A 127 4.31 11.74 4.62
C PHE A 127 3.34 10.97 3.72
N ASN A 128 3.75 10.68 2.48
CA ASN A 128 2.94 9.92 1.52
C ASN A 128 2.75 8.46 1.97
N ASN A 129 3.83 7.83 2.42
CA ASN A 129 3.81 6.43 2.86
C ASN A 129 2.88 6.22 4.07
N HIS A 130 2.76 7.22 4.95
CA HIS A 130 1.90 7.16 6.13
C HIS A 130 0.63 8.02 5.97
N SER A 131 0.16 8.21 4.73
CA SER A 131 -0.98 9.08 4.44
C SER A 131 -2.26 8.69 5.19
N ASP A 132 -2.48 7.40 5.47
CA ASP A 132 -3.61 6.92 6.29
C ASP A 132 -3.57 7.49 7.72
N LEU A 133 -2.38 7.54 8.34
CA LEU A 133 -2.18 8.11 9.68
C LEU A 133 -2.51 9.60 9.69
N PHE A 134 -1.94 10.35 8.75
CA PHE A 134 -2.14 11.80 8.67
C PHE A 134 -3.57 12.17 8.27
N LYS A 135 -4.22 11.36 7.45
CA LYS A 135 -5.64 11.50 7.14
C LYS A 135 -6.49 11.33 8.39
N MET A 136 -6.21 10.31 9.21
CA MET A 136 -6.94 10.09 10.45
C MET A 136 -6.77 11.25 11.43
N MET A 137 -5.56 11.79 11.56
CA MET A 137 -5.31 13.01 12.34
C MET A 137 -6.10 14.19 11.79
N TYR A 138 -6.10 14.38 10.47
CA TYR A 138 -6.78 15.48 9.81
C TYR A 138 -8.30 15.41 9.96
N ASP A 139 -8.91 14.28 9.60
CA ASP A 139 -10.36 14.11 9.59
C ASP A 139 -10.97 14.22 11.01
N ASN A 140 -10.17 14.02 12.05
CA ASN A 140 -10.59 14.12 13.46
C ASN A 140 -10.04 15.35 14.20
N ASP A 141 -9.47 16.34 13.49
CA ASP A 141 -8.83 17.55 14.05
C ASP A 141 -7.85 17.24 15.21
N TYR A 142 -7.04 16.19 15.03
CA TYR A 142 -6.15 15.67 16.06
C TYR A 142 -4.69 15.69 15.61
N PHE A 143 -4.04 16.83 15.81
CA PHE A 143 -2.65 17.07 15.37
C PHE A 143 -1.62 17.00 16.51
N ASP A 144 -2.03 16.66 17.73
CA ASP A 144 -1.14 16.61 18.90
C ASP A 144 -0.04 15.56 18.75
N LEU A 145 -0.33 14.46 18.06
CA LEU A 145 0.62 13.38 17.77
C LEU A 145 1.25 13.50 16.36
N PHE A 146 1.11 14.65 15.70
CA PHE A 146 1.68 14.85 14.37
C PHE A 146 3.21 14.82 14.44
N GLU A 147 3.78 13.81 13.81
CA GLU A 147 5.22 13.56 13.70
C GLU A 147 5.45 12.84 12.38
N ILE A 148 6.39 13.33 11.57
CA ILE A 148 6.87 12.64 10.39
C ILE A 148 8.15 11.93 10.81
N LYS A 149 8.14 10.60 10.76
CA LYS A 149 9.31 9.78 11.04
C LYS A 149 9.26 8.48 10.26
N ASP A 150 10.42 7.83 10.16
CA ASP A 150 10.49 6.46 9.71
C ASP A 150 10.07 5.51 10.86
N TYR A 151 9.18 4.57 10.55
CA TYR A 151 8.72 3.56 11.50
C TYR A 151 9.50 2.24 11.36
N ASN A 152 10.39 2.11 10.37
CA ASN A 152 11.23 0.93 10.21
C ASN A 152 11.96 0.52 11.51
N PRO A 153 12.03 -0.79 11.84
CA PRO A 153 11.63 -1.92 11.00
C PRO A 153 10.15 -2.32 11.11
N ILE A 154 9.33 -1.59 11.89
CA ILE A 154 7.91 -1.90 12.10
C ILE A 154 7.03 -1.12 11.12
N ASP A 155 5.86 -1.67 10.77
CA ASP A 155 4.87 -0.91 9.99
C ASP A 155 4.36 0.27 10.85
N PHE A 156 4.13 1.43 10.23
CA PHE A 156 3.53 2.59 10.91
C PHE A 156 2.14 2.26 11.49
N ARG A 157 1.43 1.28 10.91
CA ARG A 157 0.14 0.79 11.41
C ARG A 157 0.25 0.03 12.74
N ASP A 158 1.42 -0.52 13.03
CA ASP A 158 1.72 -1.17 14.32
C ASP A 158 2.30 -0.16 15.33
N SER A 159 2.47 1.10 14.93
CA SER A 159 2.95 2.15 15.83
C SER A 159 1.89 2.51 16.87
N LYS A 160 2.36 2.77 18.09
CA LYS A 160 1.51 3.24 19.18
C LYS A 160 0.63 4.42 18.78
N ASN A 161 1.18 5.40 18.04
CA ASN A 161 0.42 6.56 17.59
C ASN A 161 -0.76 6.16 16.70
N TYR A 162 -0.55 5.26 15.73
CA TYR A 162 -1.63 4.79 14.87
C TYR A 162 -2.66 3.97 15.65
N THR A 163 -2.22 3.05 16.51
CA THR A 163 -3.11 2.23 17.34
C THR A 163 -3.95 3.06 18.30
N ASP A 164 -3.35 4.07 18.96
CA ASP A 164 -4.04 4.96 19.88
C ASP A 164 -5.12 5.79 19.15
N LEU A 165 -4.81 6.30 17.96
CA LEU A 165 -5.77 7.02 17.12
C LEU A 165 -6.90 6.13 16.63
N LEU A 166 -6.55 4.94 16.14
CA LEU A 166 -7.52 3.97 15.65
C LEU A 166 -8.51 3.58 16.77
N ASN A 167 -8.00 3.26 17.96
CA ASN A 167 -8.85 2.94 19.11
C ASN A 167 -9.70 4.12 19.59
N ARG A 168 -9.20 5.35 19.45
CA ARG A 168 -9.91 6.56 19.87
C ARG A 168 -11.06 6.94 18.94
N PHE A 169 -10.83 6.91 17.64
CA PHE A 169 -11.79 7.39 16.64
C PHE A 169 -12.59 6.27 15.97
N TYR A 170 -12.08 5.04 16.03
CA TYR A 170 -12.71 3.83 15.51
C TYR A 170 -12.62 2.70 16.55
N PRO A 171 -13.13 2.90 17.79
CA PRO A 171 -13.08 1.87 18.82
C PRO A 171 -13.79 0.62 18.32
N LEU A 172 -13.08 -0.51 18.27
CA LEU A 172 -13.71 -1.81 18.19
C LEU A 172 -14.63 -1.93 19.40
N LYS A 173 -15.94 -2.16 19.18
CA LYS A 173 -16.87 -2.45 20.29
C LYS A 173 -16.22 -3.55 21.13
N LYS A 174 -15.93 -3.25 22.40
CA LYS A 174 -15.47 -4.28 23.35
C LYS A 174 -16.56 -5.34 23.40
N SER A 175 -16.30 -6.52 22.86
CA SER A 175 -17.08 -7.69 23.25
C SER A 175 -16.86 -7.86 24.76
N PRO A 176 -17.92 -8.08 25.55
CA PRO A 176 -17.74 -8.46 26.93
C PRO A 176 -17.07 -9.84 26.92
N GLU A 177 -15.84 -9.93 27.41
CA GLU A 177 -15.27 -11.19 27.84
C GLU A 177 -16.15 -11.72 28.98
N THR A 178 -16.82 -12.86 28.80
CA THR A 178 -16.66 -14.12 29.58
C THR A 178 -17.77 -15.12 29.20
N TYR A 179 -17.40 -16.41 29.15
CA TYR A 179 -18.20 -17.66 29.19
C TYR A 179 -18.36 -18.48 27.90
N SER A 180 -17.47 -19.48 27.80
CA SER A 180 -17.76 -20.92 27.91
C SER A 180 -18.82 -21.55 27.00
N GLU A 181 -18.34 -22.51 26.20
CA GLU A 181 -19.00 -23.72 25.68
C GLU A 181 -20.51 -23.87 25.95
N SER A 182 -21.32 -23.82 24.89
CA SER A 182 -22.12 -24.97 24.40
C SER A 182 -23.15 -24.51 23.36
N PHE A 183 -23.21 -25.26 22.26
CA PHE A 183 -24.25 -25.18 21.23
C PHE A 183 -25.59 -25.69 21.78
N LEU A 184 -26.70 -24.97 21.54
CA LEU A 184 -27.95 -25.48 20.94
C LEU A 184 -29.08 -24.40 20.96
N GLU A 185 -29.59 -24.12 19.75
CA GLU A 185 -30.93 -23.68 19.29
C GLU A 185 -31.96 -23.16 20.32
N THR A 186 -32.79 -22.12 20.09
CA THR A 186 -33.75 -21.92 18.98
C THR A 186 -34.46 -20.55 19.15
N TYR A 187 -34.56 -19.73 18.07
CA TYR A 187 -35.58 -18.71 17.63
C TYR A 187 -36.38 -17.84 18.66
N THR A 188 -36.72 -16.55 18.46
CA THR A 188 -37.15 -15.77 17.27
C THR A 188 -37.19 -14.24 17.59
N ASP A 189 -37.00 -13.42 16.54
CA ASP A 189 -37.52 -12.05 16.25
C ASP A 189 -37.09 -10.86 17.16
N ASP A 190 -36.61 -9.70 16.66
CA ASP A 190 -36.53 -9.19 15.29
C ASP A 190 -35.70 -7.89 15.23
N ILE A 191 -35.14 -7.60 14.03
CA ILE A 191 -34.77 -6.27 13.48
C ILE A 191 -33.33 -5.73 13.72
N ILE A 192 -32.51 -5.89 12.66
CA ILE A 192 -31.25 -5.19 12.27
C ILE A 192 -29.94 -5.76 12.85
N ASP A 193 -29.54 -6.98 12.46
CA ASP A 193 -28.16 -7.48 12.73
C ASP A 193 -27.62 -8.49 11.67
N ASP A 194 -28.05 -8.37 10.41
CA ASP A 194 -28.05 -9.50 9.47
C ASP A 194 -26.87 -9.53 8.46
N LEU A 195 -25.67 -9.06 8.85
CA LEU A 195 -24.49 -9.10 7.96
C LEU A 195 -23.23 -9.74 8.55
N GLU A 196 -23.05 -9.84 9.87
CA GLU A 196 -21.79 -10.39 10.44
C GLU A 196 -21.85 -11.87 10.83
N ASN A 197 -23.02 -12.47 11.04
CA ASN A 197 -23.11 -13.83 11.61
C ASN A 197 -23.41 -14.97 10.61
N ASN A 198 -23.44 -14.71 9.29
CA ASN A 198 -23.79 -15.71 8.27
C ASN A 198 -22.81 -15.74 7.07
N LEU A 199 -21.55 -15.38 7.26
CA LEU A 199 -20.54 -15.59 6.22
C LEU A 199 -20.10 -17.07 6.23
N PRO A 200 -20.32 -17.84 5.14
CA PRO A 200 -19.78 -19.18 5.05
C PRO A 200 -18.26 -19.14 5.18
N TYR A 201 -17.68 -20.05 5.95
CA TYR A 201 -16.24 -20.17 6.10
C TYR A 201 -15.60 -20.57 4.77
N PHE A 202 -14.61 -19.78 4.30
CA PHE A 202 -13.79 -20.11 3.12
C PHE A 202 -12.39 -20.52 3.55
N ASN A 203 -11.95 -21.70 3.12
CA ASN A 203 -10.56 -22.11 3.28
C ASN A 203 -9.64 -21.41 2.26
N GLU A 204 -8.33 -21.53 2.43
CA GLU A 204 -7.36 -20.82 1.60
C GLU A 204 -7.41 -21.18 0.10
N LYS A 205 -7.70 -22.44 -0.25
CA LYS A 205 -7.84 -22.85 -1.66
C LYS A 205 -9.09 -22.26 -2.29
N GLU A 206 -10.18 -22.21 -1.52
CA GLU A 206 -11.44 -21.58 -1.91
C GLU A 206 -11.28 -20.07 -2.10
N LYS A 207 -10.60 -19.38 -1.18
CA LYS A 207 -10.26 -17.95 -1.31
C LYS A 207 -9.43 -17.68 -2.57
N ALA A 208 -8.36 -18.46 -2.79
CA ALA A 208 -7.51 -18.32 -3.97
C ALA A 208 -8.31 -18.52 -5.27
N PHE A 209 -9.20 -19.51 -5.33
CA PHE A 209 -9.99 -19.77 -6.53
C PHE A 209 -11.11 -18.73 -6.74
N LEU A 210 -11.64 -18.16 -5.66
CA LEU A 210 -12.59 -17.06 -5.72
C LEU A 210 -11.94 -15.80 -6.32
N LEU A 211 -10.69 -15.49 -5.94
CA LEU A 211 -9.92 -14.40 -6.54
C LEU A 211 -9.57 -14.67 -8.01
N HIS A 212 -9.19 -15.91 -8.34
CA HIS A 212 -8.98 -16.33 -9.74
C HIS A 212 -10.24 -16.14 -10.60
N SER A 213 -11.41 -16.49 -10.06
CA SER A 213 -12.69 -16.35 -10.74
C SER A 213 -13.02 -14.88 -11.04
N ILE A 214 -12.72 -13.96 -10.12
CA ILE A 214 -12.85 -12.52 -10.37
C ILE A 214 -11.97 -12.07 -11.52
N TYR A 215 -10.69 -12.45 -11.50
CA TYR A 215 -9.76 -12.11 -12.58
C TYR A 215 -10.30 -12.61 -13.93
N LYS A 216 -10.78 -13.85 -14.00
CA LYS A 216 -11.35 -14.42 -15.22
C LYS A 216 -12.61 -13.71 -15.69
N ILE A 217 -13.54 -13.40 -14.79
CA ILE A 217 -14.73 -12.63 -15.14
C ILE A 217 -14.33 -11.28 -15.74
N ILE A 218 -13.36 -10.57 -15.15
CA ILE A 218 -12.88 -9.28 -15.66
C ILE A 218 -12.18 -9.46 -17.03
N GLU A 219 -11.29 -10.43 -17.17
CA GLU A 219 -10.56 -10.72 -18.40
C GLU A 219 -11.48 -11.12 -19.56
N GLU A 220 -12.52 -11.92 -19.27
CA GLU A 220 -13.49 -12.43 -20.24
C GLU A 220 -14.63 -11.42 -20.52
N SER A 221 -14.76 -10.35 -19.73
CA SER A 221 -15.86 -9.36 -19.80
C SER A 221 -15.88 -8.43 -21.04
N LYS A 222 -15.31 -8.84 -22.17
CA LYS A 222 -15.48 -8.12 -23.46
C LYS A 222 -16.94 -8.11 -23.94
N SER A 223 -17.82 -8.96 -23.39
CA SER A 223 -19.27 -8.97 -23.66
C SER A 223 -20.09 -9.13 -22.36
N ASN A 224 -20.66 -8.02 -21.89
CA ASN A 224 -21.81 -7.91 -20.98
C ASN A 224 -21.79 -8.49 -19.55
N THR A 225 -20.77 -9.20 -19.09
CA THR A 225 -20.70 -9.66 -17.68
C THR A 225 -19.80 -8.74 -16.85
N LYS A 226 -20.31 -7.56 -16.46
CA LYS A 226 -19.58 -6.65 -15.56
C LYS A 226 -19.73 -7.13 -14.12
N LEU A 227 -18.63 -7.48 -13.44
CA LEU A 227 -18.64 -7.69 -11.99
C LEU A 227 -19.06 -6.39 -11.30
N ASN A 228 -20.10 -6.42 -10.46
CA ASN A 228 -20.52 -5.24 -9.70
C ASN A 228 -19.46 -4.94 -8.63
N ASN A 229 -19.10 -3.65 -8.46
CA ASN A 229 -18.22 -3.17 -7.40
C ASN A 229 -18.61 -3.73 -6.02
N THR A 230 -19.90 -3.85 -5.73
CA THR A 230 -20.38 -4.42 -4.45
C THR A 230 -20.00 -5.89 -4.29
N GLU A 231 -20.10 -6.69 -5.35
CA GLU A 231 -19.69 -8.10 -5.32
C GLU A 231 -18.17 -8.25 -5.24
N PHE A 232 -17.43 -7.37 -5.93
CA PHE A 232 -15.97 -7.29 -5.84
C PHE A 232 -15.52 -7.00 -4.39
N TYR A 233 -16.06 -5.98 -3.75
CA TYR A 233 -15.74 -5.65 -2.36
C TYR A 233 -16.07 -6.79 -1.38
N LYS A 234 -17.22 -7.46 -1.55
CA LYS A 234 -17.59 -8.62 -0.73
C LYS A 234 -16.63 -9.78 -0.88
N VAL A 235 -16.06 -10.00 -2.05
CA VAL A 235 -15.02 -11.04 -2.20
C VAL A 235 -13.71 -10.62 -1.58
N LEU A 236 -13.30 -9.36 -1.74
CA LEU A 236 -12.09 -8.87 -1.08
C LEU A 236 -12.15 -8.98 0.45
N SER A 237 -13.34 -8.81 1.05
CA SER A 237 -13.52 -9.06 2.49
C SER A 237 -13.43 -10.54 2.88
N ILE A 238 -13.74 -11.47 1.99
CA ILE A 238 -13.59 -12.92 2.23
C ILE A 238 -12.13 -13.36 2.13
N VAL A 239 -11.43 -12.87 1.11
CA VAL A 239 -10.04 -13.25 0.82
C VAL A 239 -9.08 -12.66 1.87
N ASN A 240 -9.51 -11.63 2.61
CA ASN A 240 -8.70 -10.86 3.55
C ASN A 240 -7.43 -10.31 2.89
N LEU A 241 -7.47 -9.02 2.52
CA LEU A 241 -6.32 -8.34 1.88
C LEU A 241 -5.00 -8.41 2.67
N LYS A 242 -5.03 -8.86 3.95
CA LYS A 242 -3.85 -9.04 4.80
C LYS A 242 -3.20 -10.43 4.70
N ASP A 243 -3.75 -11.35 3.90
CA ASP A 243 -3.19 -12.69 3.78
C ASP A 243 -1.98 -12.72 2.82
N ASP A 244 -0.95 -11.93 3.14
CA ASP A 244 0.34 -11.89 2.45
C ASP A 244 1.09 -13.23 2.52
N SER A 245 0.64 -14.12 3.41
CA SER A 245 1.24 -15.44 3.66
C SER A 245 1.29 -16.33 2.40
N CYS A 246 0.41 -16.08 1.43
CA CYS A 246 0.32 -16.88 0.21
C CYS A 246 1.35 -16.54 -0.88
N LEU A 247 2.03 -15.38 -0.80
CA LEU A 247 2.96 -14.89 -1.85
C LEU A 247 4.39 -14.64 -1.36
N VAL A 248 4.63 -14.66 -0.05
CA VAL A 248 5.89 -14.20 0.56
C VAL A 248 6.89 -15.34 0.90
N SER A 249 6.49 -16.61 0.76
CA SER A 249 7.38 -17.75 1.05
C SER A 249 8.39 -18.06 -0.06
N ASP A 250 9.61 -18.46 0.30
CA ASP A 250 10.56 -19.10 -0.63
C ASP A 250 9.88 -20.29 -1.34
N ASN A 251 10.04 -20.39 -2.67
CA ASN A 251 9.32 -21.34 -3.55
C ASN A 251 7.80 -21.12 -3.70
N TYR A 252 7.27 -19.90 -3.52
CA TYR A 252 5.83 -19.58 -3.70
C TYR A 252 5.21 -20.12 -5.01
N LYS A 253 5.98 -20.20 -6.11
CA LYS A 253 5.54 -20.77 -7.41
C LYS A 253 5.12 -22.24 -7.34
N ASN A 254 5.61 -22.98 -6.34
CA ASN A 254 5.26 -24.37 -6.10
C ASN A 254 4.06 -24.54 -5.16
N SER A 255 3.55 -23.47 -4.56
CA SER A 255 2.35 -23.53 -3.73
C SER A 255 1.11 -23.80 -4.58
N ASP A 256 0.17 -24.55 -4.01
CA ASP A 256 -1.17 -24.75 -4.57
C ASP A 256 -1.85 -23.40 -4.81
N TYR A 257 -1.70 -22.43 -3.91
CA TYR A 257 -2.34 -21.11 -4.01
C TYR A 257 -1.90 -20.34 -5.25
N TYR A 258 -0.59 -20.23 -5.48
CA TYR A 258 -0.06 -19.58 -6.69
C TYR A 258 -0.52 -20.30 -7.97
N ARG A 259 -0.59 -21.63 -7.94
CA ARG A 259 -1.06 -22.45 -9.08
C ARG A 259 -2.55 -22.21 -9.37
N ILE A 260 -3.39 -22.13 -8.34
CA ILE A 260 -4.81 -21.74 -8.48
C ILE A 260 -4.93 -20.33 -9.04
N LEU A 261 -4.19 -19.37 -8.49
CA LEU A 261 -4.31 -17.97 -8.93
C LEU A 261 -3.90 -17.81 -10.40
N SER A 262 -2.82 -18.49 -10.81
CA SER A 262 -2.28 -18.38 -12.17
C SER A 262 -3.02 -19.22 -13.21
N GLY A 263 -3.66 -20.34 -12.84
CA GLY A 263 -4.22 -21.27 -13.82
C GLY A 263 -5.42 -22.09 -13.37
N GLY A 264 -6.10 -21.71 -12.29
CA GLY A 264 -7.31 -22.37 -11.81
C GLY A 264 -7.05 -23.70 -11.10
N LEU A 265 -8.13 -24.42 -10.76
CA LEU A 265 -8.06 -25.72 -10.09
C LEU A 265 -7.46 -26.80 -10.99
N GLU A 266 -7.51 -26.60 -12.30
CA GLU A 266 -6.93 -27.49 -13.31
C GLU A 266 -5.41 -27.63 -13.17
N LYS A 267 -4.74 -26.66 -12.52
CA LYS A 267 -3.29 -26.73 -12.22
C LYS A 267 -2.95 -27.56 -10.99
N ILE A 268 -3.93 -27.92 -10.17
CA ILE A 268 -3.72 -28.69 -8.93
C ILE A 268 -4.28 -30.10 -9.06
N SER A 269 -5.46 -30.26 -9.65
CA SER A 269 -6.11 -31.57 -9.78
C SER A 269 -6.35 -31.89 -11.24
N LEU A 270 -5.98 -33.10 -11.67
CA LEU A 270 -6.35 -33.63 -13.00
C LEU A 270 -7.70 -34.37 -12.97
N ASP A 271 -8.23 -34.69 -11.78
CA ASP A 271 -9.53 -35.35 -11.65
C ASP A 271 -10.67 -34.33 -11.78
N ILE A 272 -11.37 -34.43 -12.91
CA ILE A 272 -12.49 -33.55 -13.29
C ILE A 272 -13.66 -33.67 -12.29
N LYS A 273 -13.89 -34.85 -11.67
CA LYS A 273 -14.96 -35.01 -10.67
C LYS A 273 -14.66 -34.25 -9.39
N LEU A 274 -13.39 -34.24 -8.95
CA LEU A 274 -12.96 -33.47 -7.78
C LEU A 274 -13.04 -31.97 -8.03
N GLN A 275 -12.69 -31.53 -9.25
CA GLN A 275 -12.85 -30.12 -9.64
C GLN A 275 -14.33 -29.69 -9.60
N ASP A 276 -15.23 -30.50 -10.15
CA ASP A 276 -16.66 -30.18 -10.18
C ASP A 276 -17.27 -30.11 -8.76
N ASN A 277 -16.95 -31.07 -7.88
CA ASN A 277 -17.40 -31.04 -6.49
C ASN A 277 -16.91 -29.79 -5.74
N PHE A 278 -15.66 -29.38 -5.98
CA PHE A 278 -15.12 -28.16 -5.40
C PHE A 278 -15.88 -26.91 -5.89
N ILE A 279 -16.20 -26.83 -7.19
CA ILE A 279 -16.97 -25.73 -7.75
C ILE A 279 -18.40 -25.71 -7.18
N ASP A 280 -19.05 -26.86 -7.02
CA ASP A 280 -20.39 -26.95 -6.42
C ASP A 280 -20.42 -26.45 -4.96
N ILE A 281 -19.38 -26.76 -4.16
CA ILE A 281 -19.22 -26.21 -2.81
C ILE A 281 -19.14 -24.67 -2.86
N LEU A 282 -18.32 -24.12 -3.76
CA LEU A 282 -18.18 -22.68 -3.92
C LEU A 282 -19.48 -22.01 -4.39
N ILE A 283 -20.22 -22.61 -5.32
CA ILE A 283 -21.53 -22.11 -5.78
C ILE A 283 -22.48 -21.97 -4.59
N SER A 284 -22.52 -22.95 -3.68
CA SER A 284 -23.37 -22.88 -2.49
C SER A 284 -23.01 -21.68 -1.61
N LYS A 285 -21.71 -21.49 -1.33
CA LYS A 285 -21.20 -20.39 -0.51
C LYS A 285 -21.42 -19.02 -1.16
N THR A 286 -21.20 -18.89 -2.47
CA THR A 286 -21.40 -17.60 -3.18
C THR A 286 -22.87 -17.22 -3.32
N ARG A 287 -23.79 -18.21 -3.36
CA ARG A 287 -25.24 -17.98 -3.31
C ARG A 287 -25.68 -17.40 -1.98
N GLN A 288 -25.19 -17.96 -0.86
CA GLN A 288 -25.49 -17.45 0.49
C GLN A 288 -25.08 -15.98 0.63
N LEU A 289 -23.96 -15.59 0.02
CA LEU A 289 -23.44 -14.22 0.03
C LEU A 289 -24.05 -13.28 -1.02
N LYS A 290 -25.01 -13.78 -1.80
CA LYS A 290 -25.69 -13.04 -2.88
C LYS A 290 -24.71 -12.47 -3.92
N LEU A 291 -23.65 -13.23 -4.25
CA LEU A 291 -22.66 -12.88 -5.29
C LEU A 291 -23.13 -13.40 -6.65
N LYS A 292 -24.06 -12.69 -7.30
CA LYS A 292 -24.80 -13.18 -8.47
C LYS A 292 -23.90 -13.44 -9.68
N ASN A 293 -22.98 -12.52 -10.00
CA ASN A 293 -22.16 -12.66 -11.22
C ASN A 293 -21.13 -13.77 -11.06
N ILE A 294 -20.57 -13.90 -9.86
CA ILE A 294 -19.61 -14.96 -9.51
C ILE A 294 -20.32 -16.32 -9.50
N THR A 295 -21.50 -16.40 -8.87
CA THR A 295 -22.30 -17.63 -8.85
C THR A 295 -22.67 -18.07 -10.27
N LYS A 296 -23.03 -17.13 -11.16
CA LYS A 296 -23.33 -17.42 -12.56
C LYS A 296 -22.11 -18.00 -13.28
N TYR A 297 -20.96 -17.34 -13.16
CA TYR A 297 -19.70 -17.82 -13.74
C TYR A 297 -19.33 -19.24 -13.27
N LEU A 298 -19.37 -19.49 -11.97
CA LEU A 298 -19.08 -20.80 -11.40
C LEU A 298 -20.08 -21.87 -11.87
N SER A 299 -21.36 -21.53 -11.99
CA SER A 299 -22.41 -22.45 -12.47
C SER A 299 -22.20 -22.83 -13.95
N GLU A 300 -21.80 -21.87 -14.79
CA GLU A 300 -21.43 -22.13 -16.19
C GLU A 300 -20.23 -23.08 -16.25
N LYS A 301 -19.18 -22.81 -15.46
CA LYS A 301 -17.99 -23.66 -15.39
C LYS A 301 -18.31 -25.10 -14.92
N SER A 302 -19.10 -25.27 -13.86
CA SER A 302 -19.55 -26.60 -13.41
C SER A 302 -20.34 -27.33 -14.50
N THR A 303 -21.21 -26.63 -15.23
CA THR A 303 -21.98 -27.23 -16.35
C THR A 303 -21.05 -27.80 -17.42
N PHE A 304 -19.99 -27.08 -17.79
CA PHE A 304 -18.99 -27.58 -18.74
C PHE A 304 -18.20 -28.79 -18.21
N LEU A 305 -17.86 -28.81 -16.92
CA LEU A 305 -17.17 -29.95 -16.29
C LEU A 305 -18.07 -31.19 -16.26
N LYS A 306 -19.34 -31.05 -15.84
CA LYS A 306 -20.34 -32.13 -15.85
C LYS A 306 -20.53 -32.73 -17.24
N ALA A 307 -20.61 -31.88 -18.28
CA ALA A 307 -20.68 -32.33 -19.67
C ALA A 307 -19.42 -33.12 -20.09
N SER A 308 -18.24 -32.70 -19.64
CA SER A 308 -16.97 -33.38 -19.91
C SER A 308 -16.85 -34.73 -19.19
N ILE A 309 -17.30 -34.82 -17.94
CA ILE A 309 -17.37 -36.07 -17.16
C ILE A 309 -18.29 -37.08 -17.87
N ALA A 310 -19.48 -36.65 -18.32
CA ALA A 310 -20.42 -37.50 -19.02
C ALA A 310 -19.85 -38.06 -20.34
N ARG A 311 -19.14 -37.23 -21.12
CA ARG A 311 -18.47 -37.67 -22.36
C ARG A 311 -17.37 -38.70 -22.11
N ASN A 312 -16.58 -38.55 -21.04
CA ASN A 312 -15.51 -39.48 -20.71
C ASN A 312 -16.05 -40.84 -20.23
N ASN A 313 -17.13 -40.84 -19.46
CA ASN A 313 -17.78 -42.09 -19.01
C ASN A 313 -18.41 -42.87 -20.19
N ASN A 314 -18.86 -42.19 -21.25
CA ASN A 314 -19.40 -42.82 -22.45
C ASN A 314 -18.32 -43.35 -23.41
N LYS A 315 -17.06 -42.91 -23.30
CA LYS A 315 -15.92 -43.44 -24.07
C LYS A 315 -15.25 -44.65 -23.40
N ALA A 316 -15.52 -44.87 -22.11
CA ALA A 316 -14.98 -45.97 -21.32
C ALA A 316 -15.91 -47.19 -21.24
N LYS A 317 -17.08 -47.11 -21.91
CA LYS A 317 -18.01 -48.23 -22.15
C LYS A 317 -17.89 -48.67 -23.60
#